data_AF-A0A845DCP8-F1
#
_entry.id   AF-A0A845DCP8-F1
#
_cell.length_a   1.000
_cell.length_b   1.000
_cell.length_c   1.000
_cell.angle_alpha   90.00
_cell.angle_beta   90.00
_cell.angle_gamma   90.00
#
_symmetry.space_group_name_H-M   'P 1'
#
loop_
_entity.id
_entity.type
_entity.pdbx_description
1 polymer ?
#
loop_
_entity_poly.entity_id
_entity_poly.type
_entity_poly.pdbx_seq_one_letter_code
_entity_poly.pdbx_strand_id
1 'polypeptide(L)'
;MTATVLFLCTGNYYRSRFAEHFFNEQARQRKLDWKASSRGLQPSPENPGYMSRHALDRLRNLGIEPSNPARLPMDLQASDLTAASLTIAMNEIEHRPLMAARFPEWTECVRYWEMHDLDVVDADAGLAAIENAVLALMNELSAL
;
A
#
# COMPACT_ATOMS: atom_id res chain seq x y z
N MET A 1 -14.81 5.89 15.06
CA MET A 1 -13.92 6.66 14.17
C MET A 1 -13.18 5.62 13.36
N THR A 2 -13.25 5.67 12.04
CA THR A 2 -12.63 4.64 11.19
C THR A 2 -11.11 4.67 11.28
N ALA A 3 -10.50 3.58 11.71
CA ALA A 3 -9.05 3.43 11.79
C ALA A 3 -8.42 3.35 10.40
N THR A 4 -7.17 3.80 10.26
CA THR A 4 -6.50 3.88 8.95
C THR A 4 -5.22 3.06 8.92
N VAL A 5 -5.11 2.18 7.92
CA VAL A 5 -3.84 1.55 7.51
C VAL A 5 -3.19 2.40 6.42
N LEU A 6 -1.91 2.73 6.58
CA LEU A 6 -1.10 3.43 5.60
C LEU A 6 -0.11 2.47 4.94
N PHE A 7 -0.28 2.21 3.65
CA PHE A 7 0.65 1.41 2.86
C PHE A 7 1.72 2.27 2.18
N LEU A 8 2.98 1.86 2.30
CA LEU A 8 4.14 2.56 1.74
C LEU A 8 4.86 1.67 0.72
N CYS A 9 5.21 2.24 -0.42
CA CYS A 9 6.27 1.70 -1.29
C CYS A 9 7.14 2.85 -1.80
N THR A 10 8.12 2.58 -2.66
CA THR A 10 8.96 3.62 -3.25
C THR A 10 8.11 4.63 -4.05
N GLY A 11 7.45 4.18 -5.12
CA GLY A 11 6.84 5.11 -6.08
C GLY A 11 5.39 5.53 -5.84
N ASN A 12 4.67 4.93 -4.88
CA ASN A 12 3.19 5.00 -4.77
C ASN A 12 2.39 4.72 -6.06
N TYR A 13 2.98 3.94 -6.95
CA TYR A 13 2.46 3.72 -8.30
C TYR A 13 1.99 2.29 -8.54
N TYR A 14 2.60 1.32 -7.84
CA TYR A 14 2.35 -0.10 -8.03
C TYR A 14 1.89 -0.77 -6.73
N ARG A 15 2.81 -1.36 -5.95
CA ARG A 15 2.52 -2.23 -4.80
C ARG A 15 1.64 -1.59 -3.72
N SER A 16 2.03 -0.42 -3.19
CA SER A 16 1.25 0.22 -2.12
C SER A 16 -0.11 0.75 -2.58
N ARG A 17 -0.19 1.22 -3.84
CA ARG A 17 -1.44 1.67 -4.44
C ARG A 17 -2.39 0.49 -4.65
N PHE A 18 -1.91 -0.64 -5.18
CA PHE A 18 -2.70 -1.86 -5.30
C PHE A 18 -3.25 -2.32 -3.93
N ALA A 19 -2.38 -2.39 -2.92
CA ALA A 19 -2.77 -2.79 -1.56
C ALA A 19 -3.86 -1.88 -0.97
N GLU A 20 -3.81 -0.56 -1.20
CA GLU A 20 -4.85 0.38 -0.77
C GLU A 20 -6.22 0.03 -1.37
N HIS A 21 -6.32 -0.16 -2.69
CA HIS A 21 -7.60 -0.46 -3.33
C HIS A 21 -8.13 -1.83 -2.93
N PHE A 22 -7.26 -2.84 -2.94
CA PHE A 22 -7.65 -4.20 -2.56
C PHE A 22 -8.12 -4.24 -1.09
N PHE A 23 -7.38 -3.59 -0.18
CA PHE A 23 -7.80 -3.47 1.22
C PHE A 23 -9.13 -2.75 1.35
N ASN A 24 -9.32 -1.59 0.72
CA ASN A 24 -10.57 -0.84 0.87
C ASN A 24 -11.79 -1.62 0.39
N GLU A 25 -11.68 -2.36 -0.72
CA GLU A 25 -12.78 -3.19 -1.20
C GLU A 25 -13.06 -4.37 -0.25
N GLN A 26 -12.03 -5.06 0.21
CA GLN A 26 -12.20 -6.17 1.15
C GLN A 26 -12.77 -5.70 2.50
N ALA A 27 -12.37 -4.53 3.00
CA ALA A 27 -12.87 -3.95 4.25
C ALA A 27 -14.35 -3.58 4.11
N ARG A 28 -14.74 -3.01 2.96
CA ARG A 28 -16.13 -2.71 2.61
C ARG A 28 -16.98 -3.97 2.56
N GLN A 29 -16.52 -5.03 1.91
CA GLN A 29 -17.24 -6.31 1.82
C GLN A 29 -17.44 -6.94 3.21
N ARG A 30 -16.43 -6.84 4.08
CA ARG A 30 -16.46 -7.36 5.45
C ARG A 30 -17.12 -6.42 6.48
N LYS A 31 -17.49 -5.20 6.08
CA LYS A 31 -18.03 -4.13 6.95
C LYS A 31 -17.13 -3.81 8.15
N LEU A 32 -15.82 -3.81 7.95
CA LEU A 32 -14.85 -3.44 8.99
C LEU A 32 -14.77 -1.90 9.12
N ASP A 33 -14.65 -1.37 10.34
CA ASP A 33 -14.41 0.07 10.59
C ASP A 33 -12.93 0.45 10.38
N TRP A 34 -12.36 -0.04 9.27
CA TRP A 34 -11.00 0.21 8.82
C TRP A 34 -11.02 0.68 7.37
N LYS A 35 -10.09 1.58 7.05
CA LYS A 35 -9.79 2.00 5.69
C LYS A 35 -8.29 2.00 5.43
N ALA A 36 -7.91 2.04 4.17
CA ALA A 36 -6.53 2.16 3.74
C ALA A 36 -6.29 3.45 2.96
N SER A 37 -5.07 3.96 3.09
CA SER A 37 -4.45 4.99 2.26
C SER A 37 -3.07 4.48 1.83
N SER A 38 -2.50 5.04 0.76
CA SER A 38 -1.10 4.77 0.42
C SER A 38 -0.31 6.01 0.00
N ARG A 39 1.00 5.95 0.24
CA ARG A 39 2.01 6.97 -0.08
C ARG A 39 3.29 6.34 -0.64
N GLY A 40 4.16 7.20 -1.15
CA GLY A 40 5.43 6.86 -1.76
C GLY A 40 6.57 7.46 -0.97
N LEU A 41 7.64 6.70 -0.80
CA LEU A 41 8.85 7.18 -0.17
C LEU A 41 9.75 7.96 -1.13
N GLN A 42 9.62 7.76 -2.43
CA GLN A 42 10.26 8.55 -3.49
C GLN A 42 9.42 8.46 -4.77
N PRO A 43 8.22 9.08 -4.84
CA PRO A 43 7.43 9.10 -6.06
C PRO A 43 8.22 9.72 -7.21
N SER A 44 8.26 9.03 -8.35
CA SER A 44 8.88 9.56 -9.57
C SER A 44 7.81 10.16 -10.49
N PRO A 45 8.03 11.39 -11.03
CA PRO A 45 7.15 11.99 -12.02
C PRO A 45 7.22 11.29 -13.38
N GLU A 46 8.18 10.39 -13.59
CA GLU A 46 8.36 9.65 -14.84
C GLU A 46 7.37 8.49 -14.99
N ASN A 47 6.67 8.11 -13.91
CA ASN A 47 5.63 7.10 -13.99
C ASN A 47 4.41 7.64 -14.77
N PRO A 48 3.98 6.97 -15.85
CA PRO A 48 2.87 7.46 -16.65
C PRO A 48 1.53 7.30 -15.91
N GLY A 49 0.84 8.41 -15.65
CA GLY A 49 -0.50 8.38 -15.07
C GLY A 49 -0.51 8.07 -13.56
N TYR A 50 -1.61 7.48 -13.08
CA TYR A 50 -1.89 7.40 -11.64
C TYR A 50 -1.59 6.04 -11.00
N MET A 51 -1.40 4.98 -11.80
CA MET A 51 -1.14 3.63 -11.33
C MET A 51 -0.54 2.76 -12.43
N SER A 52 0.35 1.83 -12.05
CA SER A 52 0.91 0.81 -12.93
C SER A 52 -0.18 0.02 -13.62
N ARG A 53 0.03 -0.27 -14.91
CA ARG A 53 -0.85 -1.12 -15.72
C ARG A 53 -1.06 -2.49 -15.07
N HIS A 54 -0.03 -3.09 -14.50
CA HIS A 54 -0.14 -4.39 -13.83
C HIS A 54 -1.13 -4.35 -12.65
N ALA A 55 -1.04 -3.31 -11.81
CA ALA A 55 -1.98 -3.15 -10.70
C ALA A 55 -3.40 -2.85 -11.20
N LEU A 56 -3.55 -2.00 -12.22
CA LEU A 56 -4.87 -1.69 -12.80
C LEU A 56 -5.54 -2.93 -13.40
N ASP A 57 -4.80 -3.69 -14.20
CA ASP A 57 -5.34 -4.87 -14.87
C ASP A 57 -5.70 -5.95 -13.83
N ARG A 58 -4.89 -6.11 -12.77
CA ARG A 58 -5.21 -7.01 -11.66
C ARG A 58 -6.47 -6.58 -10.90
N LEU A 59 -6.60 -5.31 -10.55
CA LEU A 59 -7.80 -4.79 -9.87
C LEU A 59 -9.06 -5.03 -10.70
N ARG A 60 -9.00 -4.74 -12.01
CA ARG A 60 -10.12 -5.01 -12.93
C ARG A 60 -10.49 -6.48 -13.01
N ASN A 61 -9.49 -7.37 -13.07
CA ASN A 61 -9.73 -8.82 -13.07
C ASN A 61 -10.39 -9.31 -11.77
N LEU A 62 -10.15 -8.62 -10.66
CA LEU A 62 -10.81 -8.86 -9.38
C LEU A 62 -12.20 -8.18 -9.27
N GLY A 63 -12.65 -7.45 -10.31
CA GLY A 63 -13.89 -6.68 -10.28
C GLY A 63 -13.81 -5.43 -9.39
N ILE A 64 -12.60 -4.93 -9.10
CA ILE A 64 -12.37 -3.76 -8.26
C ILE A 64 -12.11 -2.55 -9.15
N GLU A 65 -13.00 -1.58 -9.08
CA GLU A 65 -12.84 -0.32 -9.80
C GLU A 65 -11.86 0.61 -9.05
N PRO A 66 -10.79 1.10 -9.71
CA PRO A 66 -9.94 2.13 -9.15
C PRO A 66 -10.72 3.41 -8.82
N SER A 67 -10.25 4.14 -7.81
CA SER A 67 -10.91 5.38 -7.34
C SER A 67 -11.12 6.41 -8.45
N ASN A 68 -12.26 7.09 -8.41
CA ASN A 68 -12.63 8.19 -9.30
C ASN A 68 -12.97 9.45 -8.46
N PRO A 69 -12.32 10.61 -8.66
CA PRO A 69 -11.23 10.85 -9.61
C PRO A 69 -9.97 10.07 -9.24
N ALA A 70 -9.23 9.67 -10.28
CA ALA A 70 -7.96 8.97 -10.10
C ALA A 70 -6.91 9.90 -9.46
N ARG A 71 -6.14 9.35 -8.51
CA ARG A 71 -5.16 10.09 -7.70
C ARG A 71 -3.73 9.74 -8.15
N LEU A 72 -2.98 10.74 -8.59
CA LEU A 72 -1.55 10.60 -8.90
C LEU A 72 -0.76 10.08 -7.68
N PRO A 73 0.41 9.43 -7.89
CA PRO A 73 1.32 9.09 -6.80
C PRO A 73 1.56 10.26 -5.85
N MET A 74 1.46 9.99 -4.54
CA MET A 74 1.63 11.01 -3.51
C MET A 74 2.82 10.68 -2.62
N ASP A 75 3.60 11.71 -2.34
CA ASP A 75 4.75 11.64 -1.44
C ASP A 75 4.30 11.51 0.01
N LEU A 76 4.99 10.66 0.78
CA LEU A 76 4.74 10.48 2.21
C LEU A 76 4.98 11.79 2.96
N GLN A 77 4.02 12.18 3.80
CA GLN A 77 4.16 13.31 4.73
C GLN A 77 4.14 12.83 6.18
N ALA A 78 4.77 13.58 7.09
CA ALA A 78 4.74 13.26 8.53
C ALA A 78 3.32 13.25 9.12
N SER A 79 2.40 14.04 8.54
CA SER A 79 0.99 14.04 8.91
C SER A 79 0.28 12.73 8.55
N ASP A 80 0.69 12.06 7.46
CA ASP A 80 0.14 10.75 7.10
C ASP A 80 0.52 9.70 8.15
N LEU A 81 1.78 9.72 8.62
CA LEU A 81 2.29 8.82 9.67
C LEU A 81 1.60 9.06 11.00
N THR A 82 1.40 10.33 11.37
CA THR A 82 0.70 10.72 12.60
C THR A 82 -0.78 10.32 12.59
N ALA A 83 -1.43 10.40 11.43
CA ALA A 83 -2.85 10.09 11.29
C ALA A 83 -3.15 8.59 11.17
N ALA A 84 -2.17 7.78 10.77
CA ALA A 84 -2.34 6.36 10.56
C ALA A 84 -2.39 5.60 11.90
N SER A 85 -3.33 4.67 12.02
CA SER A 85 -3.39 3.73 13.16
C SER A 85 -2.39 2.59 13.00
N LEU A 86 -2.01 2.27 11.75
CA LEU A 86 -1.01 1.28 11.40
C LEU A 86 -0.32 1.69 10.10
N THR A 87 1.01 1.65 10.07
CA THR A 87 1.80 1.89 8.84
C THR A 87 2.52 0.62 8.42
N ILE A 88 2.43 0.28 7.13
CA ILE A 88 3.02 -0.91 6.54
C ILE A 88 3.86 -0.53 5.31
N ALA A 89 5.14 -0.88 5.30
CA ALA A 89 6.00 -0.75 4.12
C ALA A 89 6.13 -2.09 3.40
N MET A 90 6.02 -2.07 2.06
CA MET A 90 5.92 -3.29 1.24
C MET A 90 7.11 -4.24 1.38
N ASN A 91 8.32 -3.72 1.53
CA ASN A 91 9.56 -4.51 1.58
C ASN A 91 10.56 -3.89 2.55
N GLU A 92 11.05 -4.65 3.54
CA GLU A 92 11.97 -4.14 4.55
C GLU A 92 13.31 -3.66 3.96
N ILE A 93 13.94 -4.49 3.15
CA ILE A 93 15.28 -4.22 2.59
C ILE A 93 15.24 -2.95 1.73
N GLU A 94 14.18 -2.79 0.94
CA GLU A 94 14.01 -1.62 0.07
C GLU A 94 13.63 -0.35 0.85
N HIS A 95 12.68 -0.45 1.79
CA HIS A 95 12.02 0.74 2.32
C HIS A 95 12.54 1.19 3.69
N ARG A 96 13.13 0.30 4.51
CA ARG A 96 13.69 0.69 5.80
C ARG A 96 14.80 1.74 5.65
N PRO A 97 15.75 1.64 4.70
CA PRO A 97 16.74 2.70 4.48
C PRO A 97 16.12 4.04 4.08
N LEU A 98 15.06 4.02 3.25
CA LEU A 98 14.35 5.23 2.83
C LEU A 98 13.60 5.89 4.00
N MET A 99 12.96 5.07 4.86
CA MET A 99 12.36 5.53 6.11
C MET A 99 13.41 6.15 7.02
N ALA A 100 14.55 5.48 7.25
CA ALA A 100 15.63 5.99 8.09
C ALA A 100 16.18 7.33 7.57
N ALA A 101 16.29 7.50 6.26
CA ALA A 101 16.79 8.73 5.66
C ALA A 101 15.79 9.90 5.73
N ARG A 102 14.48 9.63 5.58
CA ARG A 102 13.45 10.68 5.44
C ARG A 102 12.64 10.94 6.71
N PHE A 103 12.36 9.89 7.48
CA PHE A 103 11.50 9.87 8.65
C PHE A 103 12.12 9.00 9.77
N PRO A 104 13.34 9.32 10.25
CA PRO A 104 14.11 8.47 11.15
C PRO A 104 13.35 8.05 12.41
N GLU A 105 12.59 8.98 12.99
CA GLU A 105 11.77 8.76 14.21
C GLU A 105 10.68 7.69 14.03
N TRP A 106 10.25 7.44 12.80
CA TRP A 106 9.19 6.50 12.48
C TRP A 106 9.70 5.15 11.98
N THR A 107 11.00 5.02 11.74
CA THR A 107 11.60 3.82 11.11
C THR A 107 11.21 2.54 11.83
N GLU A 108 11.21 2.55 13.16
CA GLU A 108 10.85 1.39 13.99
C GLU A 108 9.36 1.31 14.33
N CYS A 109 8.56 2.32 13.94
CA CYS A 109 7.11 2.35 14.11
C CYS A 109 6.36 1.81 12.88
N VAL A 110 7.08 1.43 11.83
CA VAL A 110 6.54 0.84 10.60
C VAL A 110 6.64 -0.68 10.67
N ARG A 111 5.56 -1.37 10.30
CA ARG A 111 5.61 -2.81 10.03
C ARG A 111 6.16 -3.01 8.61
N TYR A 112 7.17 -3.84 8.47
CA TYR A 112 7.73 -4.16 7.15
C TYR A 112 7.24 -5.53 6.69
N TRP A 113 6.87 -5.61 5.42
CA TRP A 113 6.60 -6.87 4.72
C TRP A 113 7.79 -7.25 3.83
N GLU A 114 7.66 -8.37 3.13
CA GLU A 114 8.64 -8.90 2.16
C GLU A 114 8.02 -9.01 0.75
N MET A 115 7.42 -7.93 0.26
CA MET A 115 6.78 -7.86 -1.05
C MET A 115 7.74 -7.30 -2.11
N HIS A 116 8.37 -8.21 -2.83
CA HIS A 116 9.32 -7.90 -3.90
C HIS A 116 8.69 -7.10 -5.07
N ASP A 117 9.50 -6.30 -5.78
CA ASP A 117 9.08 -5.58 -6.98
C ASP A 117 9.34 -6.39 -8.26
N LEU A 118 8.98 -5.82 -9.41
CA LEU A 118 9.05 -6.42 -10.74
C LEU A 118 10.47 -6.82 -11.18
N ASP A 119 11.50 -6.31 -10.53
CA ASP A 119 12.90 -6.67 -10.77
C ASP A 119 13.27 -8.06 -10.20
N VAL A 120 12.49 -8.55 -9.23
CA VAL A 120 12.73 -9.81 -8.52
C VAL A 120 11.65 -10.85 -8.79
N VAL A 121 10.39 -10.44 -8.94
CA VAL A 121 9.25 -11.33 -9.14
C VAL A 121 8.34 -10.83 -10.26
N ASP A 122 7.71 -11.72 -11.01
CA ASP A 122 6.70 -11.31 -11.98
C ASP A 122 5.48 -10.66 -11.30
N ALA A 123 4.74 -9.87 -12.08
CA ALA A 123 3.64 -9.07 -11.56
C ALA A 123 2.52 -9.93 -10.93
N ASP A 124 2.18 -11.06 -11.53
CA ASP A 124 1.06 -11.88 -11.06
C ASP A 124 1.38 -12.54 -9.72
N ALA A 125 2.59 -13.09 -9.58
CA ALA A 125 3.05 -13.67 -8.32
C ALA A 125 3.22 -12.60 -7.23
N GLY A 126 3.80 -11.44 -7.56
CA GLY A 126 3.96 -10.33 -6.62
C GLY A 126 2.62 -9.77 -6.11
N LEU A 127 1.64 -9.59 -7.00
CA LEU A 127 0.31 -9.10 -6.61
C LEU A 127 -0.47 -10.14 -5.81
N ALA A 128 -0.39 -11.43 -6.16
CA ALA A 128 -1.01 -12.51 -5.37
C ALA A 128 -0.43 -12.58 -3.95
N ALA A 129 0.87 -12.35 -3.77
CA ALA A 129 1.48 -12.27 -2.45
C ALA A 129 0.93 -11.10 -1.62
N ILE A 130 0.75 -9.93 -2.24
CA ILE A 130 0.14 -8.76 -1.59
C ILE A 130 -1.32 -9.03 -1.21
N GLU A 131 -2.10 -9.66 -2.08
CA GLU A 131 -3.48 -10.06 -1.77
C GLU A 131 -3.55 -10.93 -0.51
N ASN A 132 -2.72 -11.98 -0.45
CA ASN A 132 -2.66 -12.87 0.70
C ASN A 132 -2.26 -12.14 1.99
N ALA A 133 -1.26 -11.27 1.92
CA ALA A 133 -0.81 -10.47 3.07
C ALA A 133 -1.89 -9.50 3.56
N VAL A 134 -2.62 -8.86 2.63
CA VAL A 134 -3.76 -8.00 2.98
C VAL A 134 -4.89 -8.80 3.63
N LEU A 135 -5.24 -9.97 3.09
CA LEU A 135 -6.28 -10.82 3.69
C LEU A 135 -5.90 -11.31 5.09
N ALA A 136 -4.64 -11.67 5.29
CA ALA A 136 -4.11 -12.04 6.62
C ALA A 136 -4.20 -10.86 7.59
N LEU A 137 -3.75 -9.67 7.17
CA LEU A 137 -3.88 -8.44 7.96
C LEU A 137 -5.35 -8.16 8.33
N MET A 138 -6.29 -8.34 7.41
CA MET A 138 -7.70 -8.13 7.73
C MET A 138 -8.24 -9.09 8.78
N ASN A 139 -7.78 -10.34 8.76
CA ASN A 139 -8.16 -11.29 9.79
C ASN A 139 -7.65 -10.82 11.16
N GLU A 140 -6.41 -10.33 11.24
CA GLU A 140 -5.87 -9.71 12.47
C GLU A 140 -6.73 -8.52 12.92
N LEU A 141 -7.03 -7.59 12.02
CA LEU A 141 -7.77 -6.37 12.34
C LEU A 141 -9.23 -6.62 12.73
N SER A 142 -9.83 -7.72 12.25
CA SER A 142 -11.20 -8.12 12.61
C SER A 142 -11.32 -8.77 13.98
N ALA A 143 -10.19 -9.17 14.58
CA ALA A 143 -10.14 -9.78 15.91
C ALA A 143 -9.90 -8.75 17.03
N LEU A 144 -9.75 -7.46 16.68
CA LEU A 144 -9.58 -6.32 17.58
C LEU A 144 -10.94 -5.71 17.95
#